data_AF-A0A1W9LR72-F1
#
_entry.id   AF-A0A1W9LR72-F1
#
_cell.length_a   1.000
_cell.length_b   1.000
_cell.length_c   1.000
_cell.angle_alpha   90.00
_cell.angle_beta   90.00
_cell.angle_gamma   90.00
#
_symmetry.space_group_name_H-M   'P 1'
#
loop_
_entity.id
_entity.type
_entity.pdbx_description
1 polymer ?
#
loop_
_entity_poly.entity_id
_entity_poly.type
_entity_poly.pdbx_seq_one_letter_code
_entity_poly.pdbx_strand_id
1 'polypeptide(L)'
;TVTGLGRLSLYEPRGTYQIIFEYLEPKGLGALQASFEQLKARLSAEGLFDDANKKPIPFLPKKIAVITSPTGAVIHDIINIVSRRFANVHIEIFPVRVQGEGAAQDIVSAIQLMNLRADADVAILARGGGSLEDLSAFNTETVSRAIFASKIPMISAVGHETDFTIADFVADMRAPTPSAAAELVVPLKDELRRRILELESALKHRIYTQIERYRNVLSDMSKRLIHPQKNIQMLRLKLDEITERLIFQMNKHLIQQRERLFWKTDRLNNLSVFTVLSRGYGIVRTVPKAVIVKDADAVEIGGEIEILLEKGALRCRVEGKSSWQNKLMKKP
;
A
#
# COMPACT_ATOMS: atom_id res chain seq x y z
N THR A 1 -52.98 49.83 -2.97
CA THR A 1 -54.34 49.95 -2.36
C THR A 1 -54.69 48.61 -1.77
N VAL A 2 -55.17 48.57 -0.53
CA VAL A 2 -55.43 47.33 0.19
C VAL A 2 -56.93 47.13 0.32
N THR A 3 -57.42 45.93 0.04
CA THR A 3 -58.83 45.56 0.15
C THR A 3 -58.96 44.63 1.36
N GLY A 4 -59.83 44.97 2.31
CA GLY A 4 -59.94 44.22 3.54
C GLY A 4 -61.34 44.24 4.12
N LEU A 5 -61.63 43.24 4.94
CA LEU A 5 -62.82 43.16 5.77
C LEU A 5 -62.45 43.63 7.17
N GLY A 6 -63.23 44.56 7.69
CA GLY A 6 -63.01 45.10 9.03
C GLY A 6 -64.31 45.55 9.66
N ARG A 7 -64.30 45.66 10.98
CA ARG A 7 -65.43 46.14 11.77
C ARG A 7 -65.11 47.51 12.37
N LEU A 8 -66.12 48.38 12.39
CA LEU A 8 -66.05 49.69 13.03
C LEU A 8 -66.35 49.52 14.53
N SER A 9 -65.46 49.97 15.39
CA SER A 9 -65.58 49.92 16.86
C SER A 9 -65.47 51.32 17.45
N LEU A 10 -66.32 51.66 18.42
CA LEU A 10 -66.31 52.97 19.09
C LEU A 10 -65.69 52.83 20.48
N TYR A 11 -64.64 53.59 20.78
CA TYR A 11 -64.10 53.69 22.12
C TYR A 11 -64.85 54.78 22.91
N GLU A 12 -65.88 54.35 23.66
CA GLU A 12 -66.85 55.22 24.35
C GLU A 12 -66.24 56.33 25.23
N PRO A 13 -65.16 56.13 26.00
CA PRO A 13 -64.62 57.17 26.87
C PRO A 13 -64.03 58.39 26.15
N ARG A 14 -63.70 58.27 24.86
CA ARG A 14 -63.12 59.37 24.05
C ARG A 14 -63.85 59.61 22.72
N GLY A 15 -64.99 58.94 22.49
CA GLY A 15 -65.77 59.09 21.25
C GLY A 15 -65.01 58.77 19.97
N THR A 16 -63.95 57.96 20.04
CA THR A 16 -63.05 57.71 18.91
C THR A 16 -63.48 56.46 18.15
N TYR A 17 -63.82 56.60 16.87
CA TYR A 17 -64.09 55.47 15.99
C TYR A 17 -62.77 54.84 15.54
N GLN A 18 -62.67 53.52 15.68
CA GLN A 18 -61.53 52.70 15.25
C GLN A 18 -62.03 51.65 14.26
N ILE A 19 -61.31 51.46 13.16
CA ILE A 19 -61.57 50.35 12.23
C ILE A 19 -60.57 49.25 12.56
N ILE A 20 -61.07 48.08 12.95
CA ILE A 20 -60.27 46.89 13.20
C ILE A 20 -60.41 46.00 11.97
N PHE A 21 -59.32 45.79 11.25
CA PHE A 21 -59.28 44.88 10.09
C PHE A 21 -59.15 43.43 10.57
N GLU A 22 -60.08 42.57 10.17
CA GLU A 22 -60.05 41.12 10.43
C GLU A 22 -59.33 40.37 9.29
N TYR A 23 -59.39 40.92 8.07
CA TYR A 23 -58.69 40.40 6.91
C TYR A 23 -58.24 41.55 6.02
N LEU A 24 -57.00 41.51 5.54
CA LEU A 24 -56.37 42.58 4.79
C LEU A 24 -55.55 41.97 3.65
N GLU A 25 -55.97 42.15 2.40
CA GLU A 25 -55.21 41.69 1.22
C GLU A 25 -54.79 42.87 0.33
N PRO A 26 -53.54 42.93 -0.16
CA PRO A 26 -53.14 43.93 -1.13
C PRO A 26 -53.75 43.61 -2.50
N LYS A 27 -54.39 44.60 -3.10
CA LYS A 27 -55.07 44.46 -4.40
C LYS A 27 -54.04 44.18 -5.50
N GLY A 28 -54.01 42.95 -6.04
CA GLY A 28 -53.19 42.56 -7.21
C GLY A 28 -52.22 41.37 -7.00
N LEU A 29 -51.90 41.00 -5.75
CA LEU A 29 -50.95 39.92 -5.44
C LEU A 29 -51.46 38.52 -5.83
N GLY A 30 -52.77 38.25 -5.70
CA GLY A 30 -53.34 36.95 -6.04
C GLY A 30 -53.23 36.56 -7.52
N ALA A 31 -53.35 37.54 -8.43
CA ALA A 31 -53.23 37.29 -9.87
C ALA A 31 -51.77 37.00 -10.29
N LEU A 32 -50.80 37.71 -9.69
CA LEU A 32 -49.37 37.47 -9.90
C LEU A 32 -48.91 36.13 -9.32
N GLN A 33 -49.43 35.75 -8.16
CA GLN A 33 -49.15 34.45 -7.56
C GLN A 33 -49.70 33.30 -8.41
N ALA A 34 -50.95 33.43 -8.90
CA ALA A 34 -51.56 32.44 -9.78
C ALA A 34 -50.79 32.28 -11.10
N SER A 35 -50.33 33.38 -11.71
CA SER A 35 -49.54 33.32 -12.94
C SER A 35 -48.15 32.70 -12.72
N PHE A 36 -47.53 32.98 -11.57
CA PHE A 36 -46.28 32.35 -11.16
C PHE A 36 -46.43 30.84 -11.01
N GLU A 37 -47.45 30.36 -10.29
CA GLU A 37 -47.69 28.92 -10.09
C GLU A 37 -48.00 28.21 -11.41
N GLN A 38 -48.80 28.84 -12.28
CA GLN A 38 -49.12 28.30 -13.60
C GLN A 38 -47.86 28.17 -14.48
N LEU A 39 -47.01 29.20 -14.50
CA LEU A 39 -45.78 29.19 -15.28
C LEU A 39 -44.77 28.18 -14.72
N LYS A 40 -44.63 28.12 -13.38
CA LYS A 40 -43.79 27.14 -12.71
C LYS A 40 -44.21 25.70 -13.06
N ALA A 41 -45.51 25.40 -13.00
CA ALA A 41 -46.03 24.08 -13.35
C ALA A 41 -45.73 23.71 -14.81
N ARG A 42 -45.90 24.66 -15.74
CA ARG A 42 -45.62 24.45 -17.17
C ARG A 42 -44.14 24.16 -17.44
N LEU A 43 -43.25 25.02 -16.95
CA LEU A 43 -41.81 24.86 -17.18
C LEU A 43 -41.23 23.64 -16.46
N SER A 44 -41.80 23.27 -15.30
CA SER A 44 -41.47 22.02 -14.62
C SER A 44 -41.88 20.80 -15.46
N ALA A 45 -43.06 20.82 -16.08
CA ALA A 45 -43.53 19.73 -16.93
C ALA A 45 -42.70 19.58 -18.22
N GLU A 46 -42.10 20.67 -18.69
CA GLU A 46 -41.13 20.69 -19.80
C GLU A 46 -39.72 20.21 -19.38
N GLY A 47 -39.47 19.98 -18.08
CA GLY A 47 -38.18 19.48 -17.56
C GLY A 47 -37.09 20.55 -17.38
N LEU A 48 -37.44 21.85 -17.46
CA LEU A 48 -36.45 22.93 -17.34
C LEU A 48 -35.79 23.03 -15.96
N PHE A 49 -36.39 22.42 -14.93
CA PHE A 49 -35.88 22.44 -13.56
C PHE A 49 -35.08 21.17 -13.20
N ASP A 50 -35.02 20.20 -14.11
CA ASP A 50 -34.41 18.90 -13.85
C ASP A 50 -32.91 19.04 -13.60
N ASP A 51 -32.42 18.43 -12.52
CA ASP A 51 -31.00 18.48 -12.16
C ASP A 51 -30.09 17.87 -13.23
N ALA A 52 -30.62 17.00 -14.10
CA ALA A 52 -29.90 16.44 -15.25
C ALA A 52 -29.52 17.49 -16.32
N ASN A 53 -30.26 18.60 -16.40
CA ASN A 53 -30.01 19.67 -17.35
C ASN A 53 -29.08 20.76 -16.79
N LYS A 54 -28.82 20.74 -15.48
CA LYS A 54 -27.98 21.73 -14.80
C LYS A 54 -26.50 21.45 -15.03
N LYS A 55 -25.74 22.52 -15.26
CA LYS A 55 -24.32 22.49 -15.52
C LYS A 55 -23.51 22.58 -14.24
N PRO A 56 -22.39 21.85 -14.14
CA PRO A 56 -21.50 22.00 -13.00
C PRO A 56 -20.82 23.37 -13.03
N ILE A 57 -20.75 24.01 -11.87
CA ILE A 57 -20.00 25.27 -11.72
C ILE A 57 -18.51 24.97 -11.69
N PRO A 58 -17.68 25.71 -12.45
CA PRO A 58 -16.24 25.54 -12.41
C PRO A 58 -15.68 25.76 -11.01
N PHE A 59 -14.78 24.87 -10.57
CA PHE A 59 -14.15 24.98 -9.26
C PHE A 59 -13.30 26.25 -9.10
N LEU A 60 -12.67 26.72 -10.19
CA LEU A 60 -11.82 27.91 -10.18
C LEU A 60 -12.03 28.73 -11.47
N PRO A 61 -13.06 29.59 -11.53
CA PRO A 61 -13.31 30.43 -12.69
C PRO A 61 -12.22 31.50 -12.81
N LYS A 62 -11.75 31.76 -14.04
CA LYS A 62 -10.85 32.86 -14.37
C LYS A 62 -11.63 34.14 -14.65
N LYS A 63 -12.83 34.01 -15.21
CA LYS A 63 -13.70 35.13 -15.57
C LYS A 63 -15.14 34.90 -15.12
N ILE A 64 -15.69 35.85 -14.37
CA ILE A 64 -17.08 35.85 -13.89
C ILE A 64 -17.83 36.96 -14.62
N ALA A 65 -18.95 36.60 -15.26
CA ALA A 65 -19.90 37.57 -15.78
C ALA A 65 -20.93 37.93 -14.69
N VAL A 66 -21.20 39.21 -14.47
CA VAL A 66 -22.19 39.67 -13.50
C VAL A 66 -23.26 40.47 -14.23
N ILE A 67 -24.48 39.93 -14.27
CA ILE A 67 -25.65 40.55 -14.89
C ILE A 67 -26.49 41.18 -13.79
N THR A 68 -26.44 42.51 -13.70
CA THR A 68 -27.11 43.28 -12.63
C THR A 68 -27.21 44.76 -13.01
N SER A 69 -27.84 45.57 -12.16
CA SER A 69 -27.96 47.02 -12.34
C SER A 69 -26.61 47.72 -12.11
N PRO A 70 -26.23 48.70 -12.95
CA PRO A 70 -24.94 49.40 -12.85
C PRO A 70 -24.79 50.30 -11.62
N THR A 71 -25.88 50.63 -10.92
CA THR A 71 -25.91 51.65 -9.84
C THR A 71 -26.26 51.07 -8.46
N GLY A 72 -26.15 49.76 -8.27
CA GLY A 72 -26.53 49.07 -7.03
C GLY A 72 -25.38 48.72 -6.09
N ALA A 73 -25.66 48.68 -4.78
CA ALA A 73 -24.75 48.14 -3.76
C ALA A 73 -24.31 46.69 -4.06
N VAL A 74 -25.16 45.94 -4.75
CA VAL A 74 -24.94 44.56 -5.19
C VAL A 74 -23.63 44.36 -5.96
N ILE A 75 -23.33 45.24 -6.92
CA ILE A 75 -22.09 45.15 -7.70
C ILE A 75 -20.90 45.30 -6.75
N HIS A 76 -20.96 46.30 -5.87
CA HIS A 76 -19.89 46.57 -4.92
C HIS A 76 -19.70 45.40 -3.95
N ASP A 77 -20.78 44.78 -3.47
CA ASP A 77 -20.71 43.62 -2.57
C ASP A 77 -20.07 42.41 -3.27
N ILE A 78 -20.49 42.09 -4.50
CA ILE A 78 -19.89 41.01 -5.29
C ILE A 78 -18.40 41.29 -5.54
N ILE A 79 -18.04 42.49 -5.98
CA ILE A 79 -16.63 42.87 -6.22
C ILE A 79 -15.82 42.75 -4.94
N ASN A 80 -16.32 43.25 -3.81
CA ASN A 80 -15.63 43.21 -2.53
C ASN A 80 -15.38 41.77 -2.05
N ILE A 81 -16.38 40.90 -2.16
CA ILE A 81 -16.27 39.51 -1.73
C ILE A 81 -15.31 38.73 -2.63
N VAL A 82 -15.46 38.85 -3.96
CA VAL A 82 -14.56 38.20 -4.91
C VAL A 82 -13.14 38.70 -4.73
N SER A 83 -12.91 40.00 -4.59
CA SER A 83 -11.58 40.58 -4.40
C SER A 83 -10.93 40.12 -3.09
N ARG A 84 -11.71 40.04 -2.00
CA ARG A 84 -11.22 39.56 -0.70
C ARG A 84 -10.86 38.07 -0.73
N ARG A 85 -11.67 37.23 -1.40
CA ARG A 85 -11.46 35.77 -1.44
C ARG A 85 -10.42 35.36 -2.48
N PHE A 86 -10.41 36.00 -3.65
CA PHE A 86 -9.53 35.67 -4.78
C PHE A 86 -9.36 36.86 -5.74
N ALA A 87 -8.46 37.79 -5.39
CA ALA A 87 -8.18 39.01 -6.15
C ALA A 87 -7.76 38.85 -7.62
N ASN A 88 -7.44 37.62 -8.08
CA ASN A 88 -6.96 37.37 -9.43
C ASN A 88 -8.09 37.01 -10.42
N VAL A 89 -9.35 36.95 -9.98
CA VAL A 89 -10.49 36.66 -10.87
C VAL A 89 -10.90 37.92 -11.62
N HIS A 90 -11.12 37.80 -12.93
CA HIS A 90 -11.64 38.90 -13.75
C HIS A 90 -13.16 38.96 -13.61
N ILE A 91 -13.70 40.13 -13.31
CA ILE A 91 -15.15 40.38 -13.24
C ILE A 91 -15.55 41.25 -14.42
N GLU A 92 -16.52 40.79 -15.20
CA GLU A 92 -17.12 41.54 -16.30
C GLU A 92 -18.58 41.84 -15.98
N ILE A 93 -18.96 43.11 -16.07
CA ILE A 93 -20.32 43.56 -15.72
C ILE A 93 -21.13 43.72 -17.00
N PHE A 94 -22.29 43.09 -17.03
CA PHE A 94 -23.32 43.25 -18.05
C PHE A 94 -24.47 44.07 -17.44
N PRO A 95 -24.49 45.40 -17.65
CA PRO A 95 -25.46 46.27 -16.99
C PRO A 95 -26.86 46.04 -17.57
N VAL A 96 -27.82 45.73 -16.70
CA VAL A 96 -29.23 45.52 -17.08
C VAL A 96 -30.18 46.24 -16.12
N ARG A 97 -31.38 46.55 -16.58
CA ARG A 97 -32.48 46.86 -15.67
C ARG A 97 -32.89 45.60 -14.92
N VAL A 98 -32.92 45.68 -13.59
CA VAL A 98 -33.33 44.57 -12.70
C VAL A 98 -34.77 44.72 -12.19
N GLN A 99 -35.46 45.80 -12.57
CA GLN A 99 -36.84 46.10 -12.21
C GLN A 99 -37.50 47.01 -13.24
N GLY A 100 -38.83 47.02 -13.27
CA GLY A 100 -39.63 47.85 -14.17
C GLY A 100 -39.79 47.28 -15.59
N GLU A 101 -40.51 48.02 -16.43
CA GLU A 101 -40.73 47.63 -17.83
C GLU A 101 -39.42 47.57 -18.63
N GLY A 102 -39.28 46.50 -19.42
CA GLY A 102 -38.09 46.24 -20.23
C GLY A 102 -36.96 45.49 -19.52
N ALA A 103 -37.05 45.26 -18.20
CA ALA A 103 -36.04 44.51 -17.45
C ALA A 103 -35.84 43.07 -17.99
N ALA A 104 -36.92 42.37 -18.31
CA ALA A 104 -36.85 41.02 -18.87
C ALA A 104 -36.09 40.99 -20.22
N GLN A 105 -36.36 41.94 -21.13
CA GLN A 105 -35.68 42.04 -22.41
C GLN A 105 -34.19 42.38 -22.25
N ASP A 106 -33.85 43.29 -21.33
CA ASP A 106 -32.46 43.65 -21.05
C ASP A 106 -31.67 42.43 -20.53
N ILE A 107 -32.25 41.65 -19.59
CA ILE A 107 -31.65 40.43 -19.05
C ILE A 107 -31.40 39.40 -20.17
N VAL A 108 -32.42 39.15 -21.01
CA VAL A 108 -32.28 38.21 -22.15
C VAL A 108 -31.18 38.67 -23.10
N SER A 109 -31.13 39.96 -23.43
CA SER A 109 -30.13 40.54 -24.32
C SER A 109 -28.71 40.42 -23.74
N ALA A 110 -28.55 40.64 -22.44
CA ALA A 110 -27.27 40.46 -21.75
C ALA A 110 -26.81 38.99 -21.75
N ILE A 111 -27.71 38.04 -21.47
CA ILE A 111 -27.39 36.61 -21.54
C ILE A 111 -26.97 36.20 -22.96
N GLN A 112 -27.66 36.71 -23.99
CA GLN A 112 -27.31 36.44 -25.38
C GLN A 112 -25.94 37.03 -25.74
N LEU A 113 -25.67 38.29 -25.36
CA LEU A 113 -24.40 38.96 -25.63
C LEU A 113 -23.23 38.26 -24.92
N MET A 114 -23.43 37.84 -23.67
CA MET A 114 -22.47 37.04 -22.91
C MET A 114 -22.17 35.71 -23.61
N ASN A 115 -23.21 34.99 -24.06
CA ASN A 115 -23.04 33.73 -24.78
C ASN A 115 -22.40 33.89 -26.17
N LEU A 116 -22.56 35.04 -26.81
CA LEU A 116 -21.88 35.38 -28.06
C LEU A 116 -20.37 35.62 -27.86
N ARG A 117 -19.97 36.25 -26.74
CA ARG A 117 -18.56 36.43 -26.38
C ARG A 117 -17.88 35.13 -25.97
N ALA A 118 -18.60 34.27 -25.26
CA ALA A 118 -18.15 32.94 -24.84
C ALA A 118 -16.80 32.91 -24.10
N ASP A 119 -16.50 33.96 -23.32
CA ASP A 119 -15.23 34.15 -22.62
C ASP A 119 -15.34 34.17 -21.08
N ALA A 120 -16.57 34.11 -20.55
CA ALA A 120 -16.82 33.91 -19.12
C ALA A 120 -16.98 32.42 -18.78
N ASP A 121 -16.45 32.02 -17.63
CA ASP A 121 -16.53 30.63 -17.15
C ASP A 121 -17.84 30.36 -16.39
N VAL A 122 -18.40 31.40 -15.77
CA VAL A 122 -19.62 31.36 -14.96
C VAL A 122 -20.27 32.74 -14.93
N ALA A 123 -21.58 32.77 -14.80
CA ALA A 123 -22.37 33.99 -14.76
C ALA A 123 -23.23 34.08 -13.51
N ILE A 124 -23.34 35.27 -12.94
CA ILE A 124 -24.21 35.58 -11.79
C ILE A 124 -25.28 36.55 -12.26
N LEU A 125 -26.55 36.13 -12.20
CA LEU A 125 -27.70 37.02 -12.32
C LEU A 125 -28.08 37.48 -10.92
N ALA A 126 -27.88 38.76 -10.62
CA ALA A 126 -28.06 39.29 -9.27
C ALA A 126 -29.04 40.45 -9.24
N ARG A 127 -29.81 40.53 -8.16
CA ARG A 127 -30.65 41.68 -7.81
C ARG A 127 -30.40 42.05 -6.35
N GLY A 128 -30.54 43.34 -6.02
CA GLY A 128 -30.51 43.82 -4.64
C GLY A 128 -31.86 43.67 -3.94
N GLY A 129 -31.92 44.11 -2.68
CA GLY A 129 -33.18 44.15 -1.93
C GLY A 129 -34.26 45.00 -2.63
N GLY A 130 -35.52 44.69 -2.36
CA GLY A 130 -36.69 45.42 -2.83
C GLY A 130 -37.98 44.61 -2.66
N SER A 131 -39.08 45.09 -3.22
CA SER A 131 -40.39 44.47 -3.06
C SER A 131 -40.55 43.23 -3.96
N LEU A 132 -41.50 42.36 -3.59
CA LEU A 132 -41.93 41.21 -4.41
C LEU A 132 -42.38 41.64 -5.81
N GLU A 133 -42.96 42.84 -5.93
CA GLU A 133 -43.46 43.38 -7.20
C GLU A 133 -42.33 43.59 -8.22
N ASP A 134 -41.12 43.89 -7.75
CA ASP A 134 -39.97 44.05 -8.64
C ASP A 134 -39.28 42.72 -9.02
N LEU A 135 -39.76 41.56 -8.53
CA LEU A 135 -39.27 40.24 -8.97
C LEU A 135 -39.93 39.76 -10.28
N SER A 136 -40.96 40.47 -10.75
CA SER A 136 -41.75 40.11 -11.92
C SER A 136 -40.91 39.81 -13.17
N ALA A 137 -39.84 40.57 -13.42
CA ALA A 137 -38.94 40.34 -14.55
C ALA A 137 -38.29 38.94 -14.55
N PHE A 138 -37.97 38.40 -13.37
CA PHE A 138 -37.34 37.09 -13.18
C PHE A 138 -38.34 35.93 -13.17
N ASN A 139 -39.64 36.25 -13.11
CA ASN A 139 -40.75 35.30 -13.21
C ASN A 139 -41.36 35.28 -14.62
N THR A 140 -40.57 35.60 -15.64
CA THR A 140 -41.01 35.55 -17.05
C THR A 140 -40.49 34.31 -17.77
N GLU A 141 -41.29 33.82 -18.71
CA GLU A 141 -40.91 32.66 -19.55
C GLU A 141 -39.68 32.95 -20.41
N THR A 142 -39.56 34.18 -20.94
CA THR A 142 -38.45 34.60 -21.80
C THR A 142 -37.11 34.56 -21.08
N VAL A 143 -37.03 35.08 -19.85
CA VAL A 143 -35.82 35.02 -19.02
C VAL A 143 -35.50 33.57 -18.65
N SER A 144 -36.52 32.79 -18.26
CA SER A 144 -36.36 31.38 -17.93
C SER A 144 -35.74 30.58 -19.08
N ARG A 145 -36.29 30.71 -20.29
CA ARG A 145 -35.75 30.03 -21.47
C ARG A 145 -34.36 30.53 -21.85
N ALA A 146 -34.06 31.81 -21.65
CA ALA A 146 -32.72 32.36 -21.91
C ALA A 146 -31.67 31.81 -20.93
N ILE A 147 -32.00 31.67 -19.64
CA ILE A 147 -31.12 31.05 -18.64
C ILE A 147 -30.86 29.58 -19.02
N PHE A 148 -31.92 28.82 -19.31
CA PHE A 148 -31.80 27.41 -19.71
C PHE A 148 -30.96 27.20 -20.98
N ALA A 149 -31.12 28.07 -21.98
CA ALA A 149 -30.39 28.00 -23.23
C ALA A 149 -28.95 28.56 -23.14
N SER A 150 -28.57 29.19 -22.02
CA SER A 150 -27.24 29.74 -21.85
C SER A 150 -26.19 28.65 -22.00
N LYS A 151 -25.06 28.90 -22.67
CA LYS A 151 -23.93 27.96 -22.77
C LYS A 151 -23.06 28.01 -21.51
N ILE A 152 -22.94 29.19 -20.92
CA ILE A 152 -22.19 29.47 -19.69
C ILE A 152 -23.06 29.12 -18.48
N PRO A 153 -22.53 28.42 -17.45
CA PRO A 153 -23.26 28.12 -16.22
C PRO A 153 -23.78 29.38 -15.52
N MET A 154 -25.06 29.38 -15.15
CA MET A 154 -25.80 30.50 -14.59
C MET A 154 -26.10 30.28 -13.10
N ILE A 155 -25.77 31.28 -12.28
CA ILE A 155 -26.13 31.33 -10.87
C ILE A 155 -27.16 32.42 -10.67
N SER A 156 -28.31 32.05 -10.10
CA SER A 156 -29.32 33.03 -9.70
C SER A 156 -29.07 33.50 -8.27
N ALA A 157 -29.01 34.82 -8.09
CA ALA A 157 -28.83 35.51 -6.83
C ALA A 157 -29.87 36.64 -6.69
N VAL A 158 -31.12 36.29 -6.98
CA VAL A 158 -32.24 37.23 -7.10
C VAL A 158 -33.23 37.04 -5.94
N GLY A 159 -33.61 35.79 -5.66
CA GLY A 159 -34.50 35.46 -4.55
C GLY A 159 -33.87 35.71 -3.19
N HIS A 160 -34.70 35.80 -2.16
CA HIS A 160 -34.27 35.77 -0.75
C HIS A 160 -34.55 34.39 -0.14
N GLU A 161 -34.25 34.17 1.14
CA GLU A 161 -34.46 32.87 1.80
C GLU A 161 -35.91 32.34 1.66
N THR A 162 -36.91 33.22 1.64
CA THR A 162 -38.34 32.86 1.53
C THR A 162 -38.94 33.02 0.13
N ASP A 163 -38.35 33.85 -0.72
CA ASP A 163 -38.97 34.31 -1.97
C ASP A 163 -38.23 33.73 -3.17
N PHE A 164 -38.75 32.63 -3.72
CA PHE A 164 -38.18 31.95 -4.88
C PHE A 164 -38.74 32.53 -6.18
N THR A 165 -37.85 32.74 -7.15
CA THR A 165 -38.21 33.11 -8.52
C THR A 165 -38.11 31.93 -9.48
N ILE A 166 -38.74 32.03 -10.65
CA ILE A 166 -38.60 31.01 -11.70
C ILE A 166 -37.16 30.94 -12.19
N ALA A 167 -36.48 32.09 -12.31
CA ALA A 167 -35.05 32.13 -12.59
C ALA A 167 -34.22 31.30 -11.60
N ASP A 168 -34.56 31.26 -10.31
CA ASP A 168 -33.86 30.44 -9.32
C ASP A 168 -34.02 28.94 -9.55
N PHE A 169 -35.15 28.50 -10.11
CA PHE A 169 -35.40 27.08 -10.41
C PHE A 169 -34.72 26.62 -11.70
N VAL A 170 -34.58 27.53 -12.67
CA VAL A 170 -33.97 27.21 -13.98
C VAL A 170 -32.44 27.35 -13.95
N ALA A 171 -31.91 28.23 -13.11
CA ALA A 171 -30.47 28.40 -12.99
C ALA A 171 -29.76 27.10 -12.56
N ASP A 172 -28.50 26.96 -12.99
CA ASP A 172 -27.69 25.79 -12.66
C ASP A 172 -27.40 25.71 -11.16
N MET A 173 -27.34 26.85 -10.49
CA MET A 173 -27.30 26.94 -9.03
C MET A 173 -28.03 28.18 -8.52
N ARG A 174 -28.64 28.05 -7.35
CA ARG A 174 -29.24 29.15 -6.61
C ARG A 174 -28.32 29.61 -5.49
N ALA A 175 -28.19 30.92 -5.35
CA ALA A 175 -27.63 31.58 -4.19
C ALA A 175 -28.71 32.44 -3.50
N PRO A 176 -28.82 32.40 -2.16
CA PRO A 176 -29.84 33.15 -1.43
C PRO A 176 -29.60 34.67 -1.39
N THR A 177 -28.38 35.12 -1.70
CA THR A 177 -28.00 36.53 -1.79
C THR A 177 -26.91 36.73 -2.84
N PRO A 178 -26.76 37.94 -3.40
CA PRO A 178 -25.64 38.26 -4.28
C PRO A 178 -24.27 38.00 -3.64
N SER A 179 -24.15 38.28 -2.34
CA SER A 179 -22.95 38.00 -1.56
C SER A 179 -22.67 36.50 -1.49
N ALA A 180 -23.68 35.68 -1.19
CA ALA A 180 -23.53 34.23 -1.20
C ALA A 180 -23.17 33.66 -2.58
N ALA A 181 -23.67 34.28 -3.66
CA ALA A 181 -23.29 33.89 -5.02
C ALA A 181 -21.79 34.11 -5.26
N ALA A 182 -21.26 35.27 -4.86
CA ALA A 182 -19.83 35.55 -4.93
C ALA A 182 -19.00 34.55 -4.09
N GLU A 183 -19.52 34.14 -2.93
CA GLU A 183 -18.87 33.13 -2.08
C GLU A 183 -18.86 31.72 -2.67
N LEU A 184 -19.93 31.32 -3.35
CA LEU A 184 -20.05 30.02 -4.02
C LEU A 184 -19.15 29.90 -5.24
N VAL A 185 -19.02 30.99 -6.00
CA VAL A 185 -18.23 31.03 -7.24
C VAL A 185 -16.73 30.98 -6.97
N VAL A 186 -16.29 31.53 -5.84
CA VAL A 186 -14.88 31.79 -5.60
C VAL A 186 -14.40 31.07 -4.33
N PRO A 187 -13.52 30.05 -4.47
CA PRO A 187 -12.93 29.40 -3.32
C PRO A 187 -11.99 30.35 -2.57
N LEU A 188 -11.81 30.14 -1.26
CA LEU A 188 -10.85 30.90 -0.45
C LEU A 188 -9.42 30.59 -0.92
N LYS A 189 -8.74 31.57 -1.53
CA LYS A 189 -7.35 31.43 -2.01
C LYS A 189 -6.41 30.90 -0.91
N ASP A 190 -6.63 31.32 0.33
CA ASP A 190 -5.84 30.89 1.48
C ASP A 190 -6.04 29.42 1.86
N GLU A 191 -7.22 28.86 1.63
CA GLU A 191 -7.47 27.43 1.80
C GLU A 191 -6.73 26.61 0.74
N LEU A 192 -6.80 27.05 -0.53
CA LEU A 192 -6.04 26.41 -1.61
C LEU A 192 -4.54 26.46 -1.34
N ARG A 193 -4.02 27.62 -0.90
CA ARG A 193 -2.61 27.77 -0.55
C ARG A 193 -2.22 26.86 0.62
N ARG A 194 -3.01 26.83 1.69
CA ARG A 194 -2.78 25.91 2.83
C ARG A 194 -2.78 24.46 2.37
N ARG A 195 -3.74 24.07 1.53
CA ARG A 195 -3.83 22.71 1.00
C ARG A 195 -2.61 22.31 0.17
N ILE A 196 -2.10 23.23 -0.66
CA ILE A 196 -0.87 22.99 -1.43
C ILE A 196 0.32 22.75 -0.49
N LEU A 197 0.48 23.58 0.55
CA LEU A 197 1.56 23.44 1.53
C LEU A 197 1.46 22.13 2.34
N GLU A 198 0.25 21.73 2.73
CA GLU A 198 0.00 20.44 3.39
C GLU A 198 0.40 19.27 2.49
N LEU A 199 -0.02 19.29 1.23
CA LEU A 199 0.31 18.25 0.25
C LEU A 199 1.81 18.19 -0.03
N GLU A 200 2.48 19.34 -0.13
CA GLU A 200 3.93 19.43 -0.30
C GLU A 200 4.67 18.82 0.89
N SER A 201 4.25 19.16 2.12
CA SER A 201 4.84 18.62 3.35
C SER A 201 4.65 17.09 3.43
N ALA A 202 3.44 16.61 3.14
CA ALA A 202 3.13 15.19 3.13
C ALA A 202 3.95 14.43 2.07
N LEU A 203 4.11 15.00 0.87
CA LEU A 203 4.93 14.44 -0.20
C LEU A 203 6.40 14.32 0.23
N LYS A 204 6.98 15.40 0.78
CA LYS A 204 8.36 15.39 1.28
C LYS A 204 8.55 14.30 2.33
N HIS A 205 7.65 14.21 3.31
CA HIS A 205 7.73 13.20 4.36
C HIS A 205 7.67 11.76 3.80
N ARG A 206 6.78 11.49 2.84
CA ARG A 206 6.69 10.18 2.18
C ARG A 206 7.95 9.83 1.39
N ILE A 207 8.56 10.81 0.71
CA ILE A 207 9.82 10.60 -0.03
C ILE A 207 10.94 10.24 0.95
N TYR A 208 11.12 11.00 2.03
CA TYR A 208 12.17 10.73 3.01
C TYR A 208 12.01 9.37 3.68
N THR A 209 10.80 9.04 4.13
CA THR A 209 10.52 7.74 4.76
C THR A 209 10.76 6.57 3.81
N GLN A 210 10.42 6.71 2.52
CA GLN A 210 10.68 5.68 1.52
C GLN A 210 12.17 5.51 1.22
N ILE A 211 12.92 6.61 1.13
CA ILE A 211 14.38 6.57 0.95
C ILE A 211 15.05 5.88 2.14
N GLU A 212 14.69 6.26 3.37
CA GLU A 212 15.24 5.63 4.58
C GLU A 212 14.91 4.14 4.65
N ARG A 213 13.69 3.75 4.27
CA ARG A 213 13.32 2.33 4.16
C ARG A 213 14.24 1.58 3.20
N TYR A 214 14.49 2.12 2.00
CA TYR A 214 15.38 1.46 1.03
C TYR A 214 16.84 1.43 1.48
N ARG A 215 17.32 2.49 2.15
CA ARG A 215 18.66 2.50 2.76
C ARG A 215 18.81 1.40 3.81
N ASN A 216 17.80 1.22 4.66
CA ASN A 216 17.80 0.17 5.67
C ASN A 216 17.78 -1.23 5.04
N VAL A 217 16.94 -1.45 4.02
CA VAL A 217 16.92 -2.71 3.28
C VAL A 217 18.28 -3.02 2.65
N LEU A 218 18.91 -2.04 1.98
CA LEU A 218 20.23 -2.21 1.37
C LEU A 218 21.32 -2.48 2.42
N SER A 219 21.28 -1.79 3.56
CA SER A 219 22.20 -1.99 4.68
C SER A 219 22.06 -3.38 5.29
N ASP A 220 20.83 -3.87 5.44
CA ASP A 220 20.58 -5.21 5.97
C ASP A 220 20.98 -6.30 4.97
N MET A 221 20.72 -6.10 3.67
CA MET A 221 21.18 -7.01 2.61
C MET A 221 22.71 -7.04 2.54
N SER A 222 23.38 -5.89 2.64
CA SER A 222 24.85 -5.84 2.60
C SER A 222 25.48 -6.54 3.82
N LYS A 223 24.87 -6.43 5.01
CA LYS A 223 25.30 -7.19 6.20
C LYS A 223 25.10 -8.69 6.06
N ARG A 224 24.06 -9.13 5.34
CA ARG A 224 23.77 -10.55 5.09
C ARG A 224 24.70 -11.20 4.06
N LEU A 225 25.42 -10.40 3.27
CA LEU A 225 26.52 -10.90 2.45
C LEU A 225 27.67 -11.29 3.39
N ILE A 226 27.67 -12.56 3.82
CA ILE A 226 28.81 -13.16 4.51
C ILE A 226 30.01 -12.97 3.59
N HIS A 227 31.01 -12.21 4.04
CA HIS A 227 32.22 -11.96 3.26
C HIS A 227 32.77 -13.31 2.74
N PRO A 228 32.91 -13.48 1.41
CA PRO A 228 33.36 -14.76 0.84
C PRO A 228 34.71 -15.18 1.42
N GLN A 229 35.54 -14.21 1.81
CA GLN A 229 36.81 -14.43 2.50
C GLN A 229 36.66 -15.20 3.82
N LYS A 230 35.63 -14.93 4.64
CA LYS A 230 35.39 -15.65 5.91
C LYS A 230 34.94 -17.09 5.65
N ASN A 231 34.09 -17.30 4.65
CA ASN A 231 33.70 -18.66 4.22
C ASN A 231 34.90 -19.44 3.66
N ILE A 232 35.73 -18.81 2.82
CA ILE A 232 36.96 -19.42 2.30
C ILE A 232 37.93 -19.75 3.44
N GLN A 233 38.08 -18.87 4.44
CA GLN A 233 38.94 -19.11 5.59
C GLN A 233 38.45 -20.29 6.45
N MET A 234 37.14 -20.39 6.70
CA MET A 234 36.56 -21.55 7.39
C MET A 234 36.73 -22.85 6.59
N LEU A 235 36.60 -22.80 5.27
CA LEU A 235 36.83 -23.96 4.41
C LEU A 235 38.31 -24.38 4.39
N ARG A 236 39.26 -23.44 4.43
CA ARG A 236 40.68 -23.72 4.57
C ARG A 236 41.00 -24.41 5.89
N LEU A 237 40.50 -23.88 7.01
CA LEU A 237 40.68 -24.51 8.33
C LEU A 237 40.12 -25.94 8.36
N LYS A 238 38.94 -26.18 7.76
CA LYS A 238 38.39 -27.52 7.63
C LYS A 238 39.23 -28.43 6.74
N LEU A 239 39.79 -27.90 5.64
CA LEU A 239 40.68 -28.64 4.76
C LEU A 239 41.94 -29.08 5.51
N ASP A 240 42.54 -28.19 6.27
CA ASP A 240 43.74 -28.46 7.07
C ASP A 240 43.44 -29.55 8.13
N GLU A 241 42.34 -29.42 8.88
CA GLU A 241 41.92 -30.43 9.87
C GLU A 241 41.69 -31.81 9.24
N ILE A 242 40.99 -31.87 8.10
CA ILE A 242 40.74 -33.13 7.38
C ILE A 242 42.05 -33.73 6.86
N THR A 243 42.98 -32.89 6.39
CA THR A 243 44.28 -33.31 5.86
C THR A 243 45.15 -33.90 6.97
N GLU A 244 45.27 -33.22 8.12
CA GLU A 244 45.99 -33.73 9.28
C GLU A 244 45.40 -35.05 9.77
N ARG A 245 44.06 -35.13 9.86
CA ARG A 245 43.37 -36.36 10.25
C ARG A 245 43.64 -37.50 9.26
N LEU A 246 43.63 -37.23 7.95
CA LEU A 246 43.92 -38.22 6.92
C LEU A 246 45.36 -38.75 7.07
N ILE A 247 46.34 -37.85 7.18
CA ILE A 247 47.75 -38.20 7.34
C ILE A 247 47.95 -39.06 8.60
N PHE A 248 47.34 -38.66 9.71
CA PHE A 248 47.41 -39.43 10.95
C PHE A 248 46.83 -40.84 10.81
N GLN A 249 45.65 -40.97 10.19
CA GLN A 249 45.02 -42.29 9.97
C GLN A 249 45.83 -43.15 8.99
N MET A 250 46.39 -42.57 7.94
CA MET A 250 47.25 -43.28 6.99
C MET A 250 48.52 -43.82 7.67
N ASN A 251 49.20 -42.99 8.47
CA ASN A 251 50.39 -43.40 9.20
C ASN A 251 50.07 -44.50 10.21
N LYS A 252 48.97 -44.36 10.96
CA LYS A 252 48.49 -45.40 11.89
C LYS A 252 48.21 -46.71 11.15
N HIS A 253 47.57 -46.64 9.99
CA HIS A 253 47.28 -47.83 9.18
C HIS A 253 48.57 -48.51 8.68
N LEU A 254 49.54 -47.73 8.17
CA LEU A 254 50.82 -48.27 7.69
C LEU A 254 51.61 -48.96 8.80
N ILE A 255 51.65 -48.39 10.01
CA ILE A 255 52.30 -48.99 11.18
C ILE A 255 51.64 -50.34 11.52
N GLN A 256 50.31 -50.37 11.62
CA GLN A 256 49.56 -51.60 11.91
C GLN A 256 49.81 -52.69 10.86
N GLN A 257 49.88 -52.34 9.57
CA GLN A 257 50.19 -53.30 8.51
C GLN A 257 51.63 -53.82 8.61
N ARG A 258 52.60 -52.96 8.95
CA ARG A 258 54.00 -53.36 9.17
C ARG A 258 54.14 -54.31 10.36
N GLU A 259 53.50 -54.01 11.48
CA GLU A 259 53.48 -54.89 12.65
C GLU A 259 52.83 -56.24 12.32
N ARG A 260 51.69 -56.23 11.62
CA ARG A 260 51.02 -57.46 11.19
C ARG A 260 51.91 -58.30 10.27
N LEU A 261 52.64 -57.65 9.35
CA LEU A 261 53.60 -58.33 8.49
C LEU A 261 54.75 -58.93 9.31
N PHE A 262 55.32 -58.16 10.23
CA PHE A 262 56.39 -58.61 11.12
C PHE A 262 55.98 -59.85 11.92
N TRP A 263 54.81 -59.83 12.57
CA TRP A 263 54.31 -60.98 13.33
C TRP A 263 54.05 -62.22 12.47
N LYS A 264 53.55 -62.04 11.24
CA LYS A 264 53.38 -63.15 10.30
C LYS A 264 54.72 -63.76 9.89
N THR A 265 55.72 -62.92 9.62
CA THR A 265 57.07 -63.35 9.26
C THR A 265 57.77 -64.04 10.43
N ASP A 266 57.68 -63.48 11.64
CA ASP A 266 58.25 -64.07 12.86
C ASP A 266 57.61 -65.43 13.16
N ARG A 267 56.28 -65.55 13.03
CA ARG A 267 55.59 -66.84 13.17
C ARG A 267 56.07 -67.87 12.14
N LEU A 268 56.30 -67.44 10.90
CA LEU A 268 56.79 -68.33 9.84
C LEU A 268 58.23 -68.78 10.11
N ASN A 269 59.09 -67.90 10.60
CA ASN A 269 60.44 -68.22 11.02
C ASN A 269 60.46 -69.20 12.20
N ASN A 270 59.64 -68.95 13.23
CA ASN A 270 59.53 -69.80 14.42
C ASN A 270 58.99 -71.21 14.10
N LEU A 271 58.20 -71.37 13.05
CA LEU A 271 57.70 -72.66 12.58
C LEU A 271 58.63 -73.35 11.56
N SER A 272 59.75 -72.72 11.20
CA SER A 272 60.68 -73.32 10.26
C SER A 272 61.42 -74.50 10.91
N VAL A 273 61.53 -75.60 10.17
CA VAL A 273 62.23 -76.82 10.61
C VAL A 273 63.67 -76.52 11.01
N PHE A 274 64.29 -75.55 10.34
CA PHE A 274 65.65 -75.10 10.65
C PHE A 274 65.75 -74.44 12.04
N THR A 275 64.80 -73.57 12.40
CA THR A 275 64.80 -72.92 13.73
C THR A 275 64.51 -73.90 14.86
N VAL A 276 63.72 -74.95 14.60
CA VAL A 276 63.51 -76.03 15.57
C VAL A 276 64.81 -76.80 15.81
N LEU A 277 65.53 -77.15 14.73
CA LEU A 277 66.82 -77.85 14.83
C LEU A 277 67.91 -76.98 15.49
N SER A 278 67.96 -75.68 15.20
CA SER A 278 68.96 -74.75 15.75
C SER A 278 68.75 -74.44 17.25
N ARG A 279 67.57 -74.70 17.80
CA ARG A 279 67.31 -74.60 19.25
C ARG A 279 67.80 -75.81 20.05
N GLY A 280 68.50 -76.75 19.40
CA GLY A 280 69.04 -77.96 20.01
C GLY A 280 68.07 -79.13 20.08
N TYR A 281 66.91 -79.03 19.44
CA TYR A 281 65.99 -80.17 19.29
C TYR A 281 66.45 -81.03 18.11
N GLY A 282 66.49 -82.35 18.32
CA GLY A 282 66.72 -83.31 17.25
C GLY A 282 65.41 -83.87 16.70
N ILE A 283 65.32 -84.08 15.38
CA ILE A 283 64.18 -84.79 14.77
C ILE A 283 64.55 -86.27 14.67
N VAL A 284 63.85 -87.11 15.43
CA VAL A 284 64.06 -88.56 15.43
C VAL A 284 63.25 -89.21 14.29
N ARG A 285 63.90 -90.06 13.50
CA ARG A 285 63.29 -90.83 12.41
C ARG A 285 63.67 -92.30 12.50
N THR A 286 62.80 -93.19 12.06
CA THR A 286 63.06 -94.65 11.98
C THR A 286 63.97 -95.00 10.81
N VAL A 287 64.86 -95.97 10.97
CA VAL A 287 65.69 -96.53 9.89
C VAL A 287 65.10 -97.87 9.44
N PRO A 288 64.92 -98.16 8.13
CA PRO A 288 65.28 -97.35 6.96
C PRO A 288 64.14 -96.43 6.43
N LYS A 289 62.93 -96.48 6.99
CA LYS A 289 61.72 -95.83 6.41
C LYS A 289 61.64 -94.30 6.59
N ALA A 290 62.54 -93.69 7.36
CA ALA A 290 62.63 -92.25 7.61
C ALA A 290 61.34 -91.58 8.15
N VAL A 291 60.47 -92.33 8.83
CA VAL A 291 59.23 -91.79 9.44
C VAL A 291 59.57 -91.08 10.75
N ILE A 292 59.07 -89.86 10.94
CA ILE A 292 59.29 -89.08 12.17
C ILE A 292 58.63 -89.78 13.35
N VAL A 293 59.43 -90.06 14.37
CA VAL A 293 59.02 -90.69 15.62
C VAL A 293 58.54 -89.59 16.57
N LYS A 294 57.23 -89.53 16.81
CA LYS A 294 56.63 -88.61 17.80
C LYS A 294 56.34 -89.28 19.14
N ASP A 295 56.25 -90.60 19.16
CA ASP A 295 55.89 -91.42 20.32
C ASP A 295 56.91 -92.54 20.49
N ALA A 296 57.28 -92.86 21.73
CA ALA A 296 58.30 -93.85 22.07
C ALA A 296 57.88 -95.29 21.71
N ASP A 297 56.58 -95.55 21.60
CA ASP A 297 56.06 -96.87 21.23
C ASP A 297 56.26 -97.21 19.75
N ALA A 298 56.51 -96.20 18.90
CA ALA A 298 56.64 -96.37 17.45
C ALA A 298 57.96 -97.02 16.98
N VAL A 299 58.89 -97.33 17.89
CA VAL A 299 60.19 -97.96 17.59
C VAL A 299 60.42 -99.11 18.54
N GLU A 300 60.85 -100.30 18.14
CA GLU A 300 61.07 -101.43 19.07
C GLU A 300 62.40 -101.36 19.83
N ILE A 301 62.51 -102.04 21.00
CA ILE A 301 63.78 -102.16 21.74
C ILE A 301 64.75 -103.00 20.90
N GLY A 302 65.96 -102.47 20.64
CA GLY A 302 66.94 -102.99 19.70
C GLY A 302 66.88 -102.37 18.31
N GLY A 303 65.83 -101.59 17.99
CA GLY A 303 65.69 -100.90 16.71
C GLY A 303 66.67 -99.73 16.53
N GLU A 304 67.03 -99.44 15.27
CA GLU A 304 67.87 -98.30 14.91
C GLU A 304 67.04 -97.06 14.56
N ILE A 305 67.43 -95.93 15.13
CA ILE A 305 66.84 -94.60 14.90
C ILE A 305 67.92 -93.62 14.44
N GLU A 306 67.52 -92.67 13.61
CA GLU A 306 68.36 -91.58 13.16
C GLU A 306 67.85 -90.27 13.74
N ILE A 307 68.72 -89.52 14.40
CA ILE A 307 68.42 -88.21 15.00
C ILE A 307 69.07 -87.14 14.13
N LEU A 308 68.25 -86.37 13.42
CA LEU A 308 68.71 -85.20 12.66
C LEU A 308 68.91 -84.02 13.61
N LEU A 309 70.09 -83.43 13.58
CA LEU A 309 70.46 -82.24 14.34
C LEU A 309 70.64 -81.05 13.39
N GLU A 310 70.89 -79.85 13.92
CA GLU A 310 71.19 -78.66 13.12
C GLU A 310 72.33 -78.91 12.12
N LYS A 311 73.35 -79.67 12.54
CA LYS A 311 74.49 -80.05 11.71
C LYS A 311 74.77 -81.55 11.89
N GLY A 312 74.35 -82.34 10.90
CA GLY A 312 74.59 -83.78 10.84
C GLY A 312 73.45 -84.63 11.42
N ALA A 313 73.65 -85.95 11.37
CA ALA A 313 72.71 -86.92 11.89
C ALA A 313 73.45 -87.98 12.70
N LEU A 314 72.84 -88.42 13.81
CA LEU A 314 73.35 -89.50 14.64
C LEU A 314 72.50 -90.75 14.40
N ARG A 315 73.14 -91.91 14.24
CA ARG A 315 72.45 -93.20 14.31
C ARG A 315 72.60 -93.79 15.69
N CYS A 316 71.48 -94.10 16.31
CA CYS A 316 71.41 -94.62 17.65
C CYS A 316 70.58 -95.92 17.65
N ARG A 317 70.93 -96.85 18.53
CA ARG A 317 70.12 -98.05 18.79
C ARG A 317 69.33 -97.85 20.08
N VAL A 318 68.05 -98.21 20.06
CA VAL A 318 67.18 -98.07 21.23
C VAL A 318 67.47 -99.19 22.23
N GLU A 319 68.19 -98.89 23.30
CA GLU A 319 68.53 -99.89 24.33
C GLU A 319 67.42 -100.11 25.35
N GLY A 320 66.54 -99.12 25.54
CA GLY A 320 65.43 -99.22 26.47
C GLY A 320 64.37 -98.15 26.23
N LYS A 321 63.13 -98.47 26.59
CA LYS A 321 62.00 -97.54 26.55
C LYS A 321 61.57 -97.19 27.96
N SER A 322 61.26 -95.91 28.17
CA SER A 322 60.57 -95.48 29.38
C SER A 322 59.47 -94.49 29.00
N SER A 323 58.25 -94.76 29.44
CA SER A 323 57.13 -93.84 29.24
C SER A 323 57.16 -92.76 30.32
N TRP A 324 57.08 -91.50 29.89
CA TRP A 324 57.06 -90.34 30.76
C TRP A 324 55.79 -90.25 31.62
N GLN A 325 54.70 -90.96 31.24
CA GLN A 325 53.45 -90.95 32.00
C GLN A 325 53.56 -91.62 33.39
N ASN A 326 54.50 -92.55 33.60
CA ASN A 326 54.70 -93.21 34.90
C ASN A 326 55.78 -92.57 35.80
N LYS A 327 56.58 -91.63 35.28
CA LYS A 327 57.62 -90.93 36.06
C LYS A 327 57.13 -89.63 36.71
N LEU A 328 56.02 -89.05 36.23
CA LEU A 328 55.43 -87.83 36.79
C LEU A 328 54.44 -88.07 37.96
N MET A 329 54.11 -89.33 38.28
CA MET A 329 53.11 -89.69 39.32
C MET A 329 53.70 -90.26 40.63
N LYS A 330 55.03 -90.26 40.82
CA LYS A 330 55.68 -90.62 42.10
C LYS A 330 56.41 -89.42 42.71
N LYS A 331 55.60 -88.56 43.35
CA LYS A 331 55.84 -87.69 44.54
C LYS A 331 57.11 -86.79 44.58
N PRO A 332 57.15 -85.77 45.46
CA PRO A 332 56.21 -85.39 46.54
C PRO A 332 55.40 -84.12 46.26
#